data_AF-A0A7K3KNU2-F1
#
_entry.id   AF-A0A7K3KNU2-F1
#
_cell.length_a   1.000
_cell.length_b   1.000
_cell.length_c   1.000
_cell.angle_alpha   90.00
_cell.angle_beta   90.00
_cell.angle_gamma   90.00
#
_symmetry.space_group_name_H-M   'P 1'
#
loop_
_entity.id
_entity.type
_entity.pdbx_description
1 polymer ?
#
loop_
_entity_poly.entity_id
_entity_poly.type
_entity_poly.pdbx_seq_one_letter_code
_entity_poly.pdbx_strand_id
1 'polypeptide(L)'
;MGAAEDADTAEGDDDYMPGPNDLLGLFDGISIVERADGYDDDIPNVITVFKGPHERCFKSREEVVAEIGKTVVHELGHYFGLDDDRLYDMGY
;
A
#
# COMPACT_ATOMS: atom_id res chain seq x y z
N MET A 1 2.47 23.66 28.29
CA MET A 1 1.05 23.26 28.27
C MET A 1 0.40 24.11 27.19
N GLY A 2 0.27 23.64 25.95
CA GLY A 2 -0.50 22.46 25.51
C GLY A 2 -1.92 22.97 25.20
N ALA A 3 -2.53 22.81 24.04
CA ALA A 3 -2.27 21.96 22.89
C ALA A 3 -2.63 22.71 21.59
N ALA A 4 -2.08 22.24 20.47
CA ALA A 4 -2.53 22.60 19.13
C ALA A 4 -3.65 21.63 18.74
N GLU A 5 -4.83 22.18 18.45
CA GLU A 5 -5.99 21.53 17.85
C GLU A 5 -6.45 22.63 16.87
N ASP A 6 -6.32 22.48 15.56
CA ASP A 6 -7.23 21.70 14.75
C ASP A 6 -6.51 21.09 13.55
N ALA A 7 -6.52 19.75 13.47
CA ALA A 7 -6.24 19.06 12.22
C ALA A 7 -7.53 19.05 11.40
N ASP A 8 -7.47 19.74 10.25
CA ASP A 8 -8.42 19.71 9.16
C ASP A 8 -8.87 18.27 8.88
N THR A 9 -10.07 17.93 9.35
CA THR A 9 -10.70 16.65 9.09
C THR A 9 -11.34 16.79 7.72
N ALA A 10 -10.64 16.33 6.69
CA ALA A 10 -11.24 16.16 5.38
C ALA A 10 -12.51 15.32 5.53
N GLU A 11 -13.68 15.93 5.32
CA GLU A 11 -14.96 15.25 5.32
C GLU A 11 -14.94 14.23 4.17
N GLY A 12 -14.83 12.95 4.51
CA GLY A 12 -14.95 11.86 3.56
C GLY A 12 -16.42 11.68 3.18
N ASP A 13 -16.68 11.46 1.90
CA ASP A 13 -18.00 11.04 1.38
C ASP A 13 -18.55 9.93 2.28
N ASP A 14 -19.72 10.19 2.87
CA ASP A 14 -20.43 9.39 3.86
C ASP A 14 -21.01 8.08 3.30
N ASP A 15 -20.78 7.81 2.01
CA ASP A 15 -21.17 6.59 1.30
C ASP A 15 -19.96 5.66 1.02
N TYR A 16 -18.81 5.92 1.64
CA TYR A 16 -17.64 5.04 1.56
C TYR A 16 -17.90 3.70 2.25
N MET A 17 -18.26 2.68 1.45
CA MET A 17 -18.30 1.31 1.91
C MET A 17 -16.90 0.71 1.79
N PRO A 18 -16.22 0.34 2.89
CA PRO A 18 -14.95 -0.36 2.81
C PRO A 18 -15.17 -1.67 2.05
N GLY A 19 -14.41 -1.84 0.97
CA GLY A 19 -14.62 -2.92 0.03
C GLY A 19 -13.31 -3.62 -0.34
N PRO A 20 -13.40 -4.74 -1.07
CA PRO A 20 -12.24 -5.45 -1.61
C PRO A 20 -11.41 -4.61 -2.60
N ASN A 21 -11.84 -3.39 -2.91
CA ASN A 21 -11.16 -2.44 -3.81
C ASN A 21 -10.49 -1.29 -3.06
N ASP A 22 -10.44 -1.31 -1.73
CA ASP A 22 -9.70 -0.34 -0.94
C ASP A 22 -8.21 -0.41 -1.32
N LEU A 23 -7.61 0.74 -1.65
CA LEU A 23 -6.17 0.82 -1.89
C LEU A 23 -5.42 0.63 -0.56
N LEU A 24 -4.78 -0.52 -0.39
CA LEU A 24 -4.08 -0.89 0.84
C LEU A 24 -2.63 -0.38 0.86
N GLY A 25 -1.97 -0.39 -0.30
CA GLY A 25 -0.62 0.08 -0.49
C GLY A 25 -0.42 0.80 -1.81
N LEU A 26 0.69 1.53 -1.92
CA LEU A 26 1.13 2.17 -3.15
C LEU A 26 2.66 2.14 -3.22
N PHE A 27 3.20 1.52 -4.25
CA PHE A 27 4.57 1.72 -4.67
C PHE A 27 4.73 3.03 -5.44
N ASP A 28 5.62 3.90 -4.97
CA ASP A 28 6.06 5.11 -5.66
C ASP A 28 7.56 5.01 -5.92
N GLY A 29 7.93 4.92 -7.20
CA GLY A 29 9.30 4.67 -7.61
C GLY A 29 9.37 4.12 -9.03
N ILE A 30 10.53 3.59 -9.38
CA ILE A 30 10.79 2.99 -10.70
C ILE A 30 11.10 1.51 -10.48
N SER A 31 10.36 0.62 -11.15
CA SER A 31 10.60 -0.82 -11.06
C SER A 31 11.98 -1.20 -11.58
N ILE A 32 12.49 -2.37 -11.20
CA ILE A 32 13.79 -2.84 -11.68
C ILE A 32 13.80 -3.04 -13.20
N VAL A 33 12.63 -3.38 -13.77
CA VAL A 33 12.44 -3.57 -15.21
C VAL A 33 12.57 -2.23 -15.93
N GLU A 34 11.91 -1.18 -15.44
CA GLU A 34 11.99 0.17 -16.01
C GLU A 34 13.37 0.81 -15.84
N ARG A 35 14.05 0.58 -14.71
CA ARG A 35 15.43 1.04 -14.51
C ARG A 35 16.40 0.40 -15.51
N ALA A 36 16.18 -0.85 -15.89
CA ALA A 36 17.02 -1.55 -16.87
C ALA A 36 16.98 -0.88 -18.26
N ASP A 37 15.91 -0.13 -18.57
CA ASP A 37 15.74 0.60 -19.82
C ASP A 37 16.45 1.98 -19.83
N GLY A 38 17.27 2.27 -18.81
CA GLY A 38 18.20 3.40 -18.81
C GLY A 38 17.67 4.67 -18.14
N TYR A 39 16.56 4.58 -17.41
CA TYR A 39 16.06 5.66 -16.56
C TYR A 39 16.69 5.55 -15.16
N ASP A 40 17.69 6.39 -14.90
CA ASP A 40 18.39 6.48 -13.61
C ASP A 40 18.17 7.87 -13.03
N ASP A 41 17.08 8.02 -12.28
CA ASP A 41 16.88 9.16 -11.37
C ASP A 41 17.12 8.67 -9.94
N ASP A 42 17.78 9.49 -9.12
CA ASP A 42 18.08 9.22 -7.68
C ASP A 42 16.82 9.22 -6.78
N ILE A 43 15.64 8.94 -7.33
CA ILE A 43 14.38 8.91 -6.59
C ILE A 43 14.36 7.64 -5.74
N PRO A 44 14.21 7.76 -4.40
CA PRO A 44 14.06 6.60 -3.54
C PRO A 44 12.73 5.90 -3.86
N ASN A 45 12.76 4.58 -3.93
CA ASN A 45 11.53 3.78 -4.00
C ASN A 45 10.85 3.78 -2.63
N VAL A 46 9.55 4.04 -2.60
CA VAL A 46 8.73 4.14 -1.37
C VAL A 46 7.51 3.24 -1.51
N ILE A 47 7.24 2.45 -0.47
CA ILE A 47 5.95 1.76 -0.32
C ILE A 47 5.16 2.48 0.76
N THR A 48 4.05 3.11 0.37
CA THR A 48 3.10 3.71 1.31
C THR A 48 2.08 2.67 1.73
N VAL A 49 1.88 2.49 3.04
CA VAL A 49 0.88 1.58 3.60
C VAL A 49 -0.24 2.40 4.24
N PHE A 50 -1.48 2.21 3.79
CA PHE A 50 -2.61 2.99 4.28
C PHE A 50 -3.27 2.32 5.48
N LYS A 51 -3.02 2.86 6.67
CA LYS A 51 -3.54 2.32 7.94
C LYS A 51 -5.09 2.27 7.97
N GLY A 52 -5.75 3.36 7.57
CA GLY A 52 -7.22 3.47 7.64
C GLY A 52 -7.95 2.37 6.84
N PRO A 53 -7.62 2.16 5.55
CA PRO A 53 -8.11 1.04 4.76
C PRO A 53 -7.92 -0.33 5.44
N HIS A 54 -6.71 -0.63 5.92
CA HIS A 54 -6.44 -1.89 6.61
C HIS A 54 -7.34 -2.09 7.85
N GLU A 55 -7.49 -1.07 8.69
CA GLU A 55 -8.34 -1.15 9.90
C GLU A 55 -9.84 -1.24 9.60
N ARG A 56 -10.29 -0.83 8.40
CA ARG A 56 -11.68 -1.03 7.96
C ARG A 56 -11.92 -2.40 7.34
N CYS A 57 -10.94 -2.93 6.62
CA CYS A 57 -11.04 -4.24 5.96
C CYS A 57 -10.84 -5.40 6.94
N PHE A 58 -10.03 -5.23 7.99
CA PHE A 58 -9.61 -6.30 8.89
C PHE A 58 -9.89 -5.95 10.36
N LYS A 59 -10.26 -6.95 11.17
CA LYS A 59 -10.87 -6.71 12.49
C LYS A 59 -9.92 -6.93 13.66
N SER A 60 -8.88 -7.73 13.47
CA SER A 60 -7.86 -7.98 14.49
C SER A 60 -6.51 -7.38 14.11
N ARG A 61 -5.70 -7.08 15.13
CA ARG A 61 -4.34 -6.60 14.93
C ARG A 61 -3.50 -7.63 14.16
N GLU A 62 -3.71 -8.91 14.45
CA GLU A 62 -3.03 -10.02 13.81
C GLU A 62 -3.36 -10.08 12.31
N GLU A 63 -4.63 -9.94 11.93
CA GLU A 63 -5.04 -9.85 10.52
C GLU A 63 -4.44 -8.61 9.86
N VAL A 64 -4.54 -7.42 10.47
CA VAL A 64 -3.96 -6.19 9.92
C VAL A 64 -2.46 -6.34 9.64
N VAL A 65 -1.70 -6.91 10.59
CA VAL A 65 -0.25 -7.13 10.40
C VAL A 65 0.02 -8.12 9.27
N ALA A 66 -0.77 -9.20 9.17
CA ALA A 66 -0.62 -10.18 8.09
C ALA A 66 -0.89 -9.55 6.71
N GLU A 67 -1.92 -8.71 6.61
CA GLU A 67 -2.35 -8.09 5.36
C GLU A 67 -1.42 -6.94 4.93
N ILE A 68 -0.84 -6.20 5.88
CA ILE A 68 0.28 -5.30 5.61
C ILE A 68 1.46 -6.07 5.02
N GLY A 69 1.76 -7.25 5.58
CA GLY A 69 2.82 -8.13 5.08
C GLY A 69 2.59 -8.55 3.64
N LYS A 70 1.35 -8.94 3.30
CA LYS A 70 0.97 -9.28 1.92
C LYS A 70 1.11 -8.09 0.99
N THR A 71 0.51 -6.95 1.35
CA THR A 71 0.59 -5.70 0.57
C THR A 71 2.03 -5.35 0.22
N VAL A 72 2.95 -5.38 1.19
CA VAL A 72 4.37 -5.08 0.94
C VAL A 72 5.01 -6.09 -0.02
N VAL A 73 4.69 -7.38 0.11
CA VAL A 73 5.22 -8.41 -0.79
C VAL A 73 4.65 -8.26 -2.21
N HIS A 74 3.38 -7.90 -2.37
CA HIS A 74 2.78 -7.58 -3.67
C HIS A 74 3.52 -6.45 -4.37
N GLU A 75 3.67 -5.32 -3.68
CA GLU A 75 4.36 -4.15 -4.22
C GLU A 75 5.83 -4.45 -4.59
N LEU A 76 6.52 -5.25 -3.76
CA LEU A 76 7.87 -5.72 -4.08
C LEU A 76 7.88 -6.68 -5.29
N GLY A 77 6.87 -7.54 -5.41
CA GLY A 77 6.69 -8.42 -6.54
C GLY A 77 6.61 -7.65 -7.86
N HIS A 78 5.75 -6.65 -7.91
CA HIS A 78 5.64 -5.76 -9.07
C HIS A 78 6.92 -4.97 -9.32
N TYR A 79 7.59 -4.50 -8.28
CA TYR A 79 8.92 -3.89 -8.42
C TYR A 79 9.93 -4.82 -9.11
N PHE A 80 9.86 -6.14 -8.88
CA PHE A 80 10.69 -7.14 -9.56
C PHE A 80 10.12 -7.62 -10.92
N GLY A 81 8.97 -7.11 -11.35
CA GLY A 81 8.32 -7.49 -12.61
C GLY A 81 7.51 -8.79 -12.54
N LEU A 82 7.07 -9.20 -11.34
CA LEU A 82 6.10 -10.29 -11.17
C LEU A 82 4.69 -9.77 -11.42
N ASP A 83 3.87 -10.60 -12.06
CA ASP A 83 2.44 -10.37 -12.25
C ASP A 83 1.63 -10.94 -11.06
N ASP A 84 0.35 -10.56 -11.01
CA ASP A 84 -0.58 -10.98 -9.96
C ASP A 84 -0.70 -12.51 -9.88
N ASP A 85 -0.74 -13.19 -11.03
CA ASP A 85 -0.89 -14.65 -11.10
C ASP A 85 0.28 -15.35 -10.39
N ARG A 86 1.52 -14.86 -10.58
CA ARG A 86 2.69 -15.43 -9.89
C ARG A 86 2.70 -15.15 -8.40
N LEU A 87 2.25 -13.97 -7.98
CA LEU A 87 2.15 -13.64 -6.55
C LEU A 87 1.10 -14.51 -5.86
N TYR A 88 -0.05 -14.69 -6.53
CA TYR A 88 -1.12 -15.57 -6.07
C TYR A 88 -0.65 -17.02 -5.89
N ASP A 89 0.09 -17.55 -6.87
CA ASP A 89 0.67 -18.90 -6.79
C ASP A 89 1.67 -19.06 -5.63
N MET A 90 2.31 -17.96 -5.21
CA MET A 90 3.21 -17.91 -4.05
C MET A 90 2.46 -17.71 -2.72
N GLY A 91 1.14 -17.55 -2.76
CA GLY A 91 0.27 -17.34 -1.59
C GLY A 91 0.20 -15.88 -1.13
N TYR A 92 0.53 -14.94 -2.02
CA TYR A 92 0.40 -13.51 -1.80
C TYR A 92 -0.79 -13.00 -2.60
#